data_AF-A0AA96FUZ9-F1
#
_entry.id   AF-A0AA96FUZ9-F1
#
_cell.length_a   1.000
_cell.length_b   1.000
_cell.length_c   1.000
_cell.angle_alpha   90.00
_cell.angle_beta   90.00
_cell.angle_gamma   90.00
#
_symmetry.space_group_name_H-M   'P 1'
#
loop_
_entity.id
_entity.type
_entity.pdbx_description
1 polymer ?
#
loop_
_entity_poly.entity_id
_entity_poly.type
_entity_poly.pdbx_seq_one_letter_code
_entity_poly.pdbx_strand_id
1 'polypeptide(L)'
;MRVSSSRARRRSRDLASLVVAGTVAAAACGTVLLGHPGTAAADPVSPTTPPLSAGRSPDLGKGGAYLTDPSRLIDGHYYEGFPGFADFGLTIDGAYALAATGTDDTALRKIVDFLDQQGKDAGDRTVNDWTAIGTEYAGGGSIGKEALLAEVVGRNPRNFGGHDLIAALAAMVCTKADANTGCDAPGNYTYATSVFSQALAVMAQLRAGESTGAAPAIAYLKSLQHQDGSWPSLIPATGDSDVDSTAMAVMALALVPGDEAVQAVDKGLGWLASRQLPDGGFPGAAGDSTNSAALAVQGMTLRKAAYGGHITKALDFLAGQQNGDGGFNVASAGQQGSDVRASTQVLGGATGISFGTLTRPLGGTPTPTGTPTPTGTPTGTPTGTPTPTGTPTGAPTTTPTSTPTGTPAGTPTTTTSSTPAGAPTTAAPALVTSTPSAGGGPITWSADGVDAPAVGAGVPAGGEPVRAGSGNLAGTGTEALTLTAVAGAMTALGSAAVLVARRRRTTAPGRHR
;
A
#
# COMPACT_ATOMS: atom_id res chain seq x y z
N MET A 1 38.89 -10.66 72.13
CA MET A 1 37.77 -10.72 73.10
C MET A 1 36.65 -11.56 72.49
N ARG A 2 36.38 -12.72 73.13
CA ARG A 2 35.22 -13.66 73.10
C ARG A 2 34.53 -13.98 71.74
N VAL A 3 34.72 -15.15 71.09
CA VAL A 3 34.29 -16.57 71.40
C VAL A 3 32.85 -16.82 70.90
N SER A 4 32.42 -17.88 70.18
CA SER A 4 32.93 -19.19 69.72
C SER A 4 31.95 -19.76 68.66
N SER A 5 32.38 -20.45 67.58
CA SER A 5 32.40 -21.94 67.37
C SER A 5 31.02 -22.56 67.04
N SER A 6 30.82 -23.57 66.18
CA SER A 6 31.68 -24.53 65.47
C SER A 6 30.81 -25.49 64.62
N ARG A 7 31.37 -26.00 63.48
CA ARG A 7 31.38 -27.40 62.97
C ARG A 7 30.04 -28.18 62.80
N ALA A 8 29.87 -29.16 61.91
CA ALA A 8 30.60 -29.71 60.77
C ALA A 8 29.74 -30.83 60.11
N ARG A 9 29.85 -30.95 58.78
CA ARG A 9 29.96 -32.16 57.91
C ARG A 9 29.20 -33.46 58.27
N ARG A 10 28.52 -34.05 57.26
CA ARG A 10 28.88 -35.25 56.43
C ARG A 10 27.60 -35.78 55.71
N ARG A 11 27.60 -35.94 54.37
CA ARG A 11 27.88 -37.16 53.56
C ARG A 11 26.95 -38.35 53.92
N SER A 12 26.38 -39.18 53.04
CA SER A 12 26.35 -39.39 51.57
C SER A 12 25.70 -40.77 51.31
N ARG A 13 25.12 -41.02 50.10
CA ARG A 13 24.85 -42.34 49.44
C ARG A 13 23.69 -43.19 50.02
N ASP A 14 22.91 -44.03 49.31
CA ASP A 14 22.84 -44.51 47.91
C ASP A 14 21.53 -45.35 47.74
N LEU A 15 20.99 -45.40 46.50
CA LEU A 15 20.36 -46.54 45.76
C LEU A 15 18.96 -47.16 46.06
N ALA A 16 18.35 -47.57 44.92
CA ALA A 16 17.35 -48.64 44.65
C ALA A 16 15.85 -48.21 44.64
N SER A 17 14.96 -48.53 43.69
CA SER A 17 14.90 -49.57 42.63
C SER A 17 13.91 -49.22 41.48
N LEU A 18 14.18 -49.83 40.31
CA LEU A 18 13.32 -50.03 39.13
C LEU A 18 11.99 -50.78 39.44
N VAL A 19 10.97 -50.63 38.57
CA VAL A 19 10.45 -51.68 37.65
C VAL A 19 9.35 -51.11 36.73
N VAL A 20 9.39 -51.55 35.47
CA VAL A 20 8.61 -51.18 34.29
C VAL A 20 7.61 -52.31 33.92
N ALA A 21 6.63 -51.98 33.06
CA ALA A 21 5.77 -52.83 32.22
C ALA A 21 4.42 -53.29 32.86
N GLY A 22 3.30 -53.37 32.14
CA GLY A 22 3.05 -53.22 30.70
C GLY A 22 1.54 -53.31 30.40
N THR A 23 1.19 -52.88 29.18
CA THR A 23 -0.13 -52.88 28.53
C THR A 23 -0.64 -54.27 28.10
N VAL A 24 -1.97 -54.47 27.96
CA VAL A 24 -2.71 -54.86 26.71
C VAL A 24 -4.14 -55.44 26.95
N ALA A 25 -5.11 -54.82 26.25
CA ALA A 25 -6.35 -55.28 25.55
C ALA A 25 -7.53 -56.09 26.17
N ALA A 26 -8.70 -55.43 26.09
CA ALA A 26 -9.98 -55.77 25.39
C ALA A 26 -10.66 -57.16 25.48
N ALA A 27 -11.96 -57.15 25.81
CA ALA A 27 -13.00 -58.01 25.21
C ALA A 27 -14.42 -57.41 25.40
N ALA A 28 -15.29 -57.61 24.40
CA ALA A 28 -16.68 -57.12 24.29
C ALA A 28 -17.72 -58.27 24.38
N CYS A 29 -19.01 -57.89 24.28
CA CYS A 29 -20.29 -58.67 24.25
C CYS A 29 -21.04 -58.71 25.61
N GLY A 30 -22.36 -58.49 25.74
CA GLY A 30 -23.46 -58.13 24.84
C GLY A 30 -24.80 -57.98 25.62
N THR A 31 -25.69 -57.12 25.10
CA THR A 31 -27.19 -57.02 25.15
C THR A 31 -28.05 -57.65 26.28
N VAL A 32 -29.05 -56.90 26.79
CA VAL A 32 -30.52 -57.01 26.48
C VAL A 32 -31.35 -56.04 27.36
N LEU A 33 -32.44 -55.51 26.76
CA LEU A 33 -33.44 -54.53 27.24
C LEU A 33 -34.27 -54.92 28.48
N LEU A 34 -34.65 -53.93 29.29
CA LEU A 34 -35.97 -53.83 29.95
C LEU A 34 -36.43 -52.36 30.03
N GLY A 35 -37.61 -52.07 29.48
CA GLY A 35 -38.21 -50.73 29.45
C GLY A 35 -38.94 -50.35 30.74
N HIS A 36 -39.03 -49.04 31.00
CA HIS A 36 -39.88 -48.43 32.03
C HIS A 36 -40.57 -47.17 31.46
N PRO A 37 -41.82 -46.87 31.88
CA PRO A 37 -42.65 -45.85 31.26
C PRO A 37 -42.45 -44.44 31.85
N GLY A 38 -42.40 -43.45 30.95
CA GLY A 38 -43.03 -42.13 31.06
C GLY A 38 -42.82 -41.28 32.32
N THR A 39 -41.84 -40.39 32.27
CA THR A 39 -41.93 -39.06 32.92
C THR A 39 -41.59 -37.99 31.88
N ALA A 40 -42.55 -37.10 31.61
CA ALA A 40 -42.37 -35.98 30.71
C ALA A 40 -41.41 -34.97 31.35
N ALA A 41 -40.16 -34.96 30.88
CA ALA A 41 -39.22 -33.88 31.14
C ALA A 41 -39.47 -32.77 30.11
N ALA A 42 -39.62 -31.54 30.60
CA ALA A 42 -39.67 -30.35 29.76
C ALA A 42 -38.34 -30.20 29.01
N ASP A 43 -38.41 -30.01 27.69
CA ASP A 43 -37.24 -29.75 26.85
C ASP A 43 -36.56 -28.45 27.30
N PRO A 44 -35.22 -28.44 27.51
CA PRO A 44 -34.49 -27.19 27.57
C PRO A 44 -34.44 -26.61 26.16
N VAL A 45 -35.15 -25.51 25.94
CA VAL A 45 -34.96 -24.66 24.76
C VAL A 45 -33.53 -24.15 24.80
N SER A 46 -32.63 -24.86 24.09
CA SER A 46 -31.31 -24.35 23.79
C SER A 46 -31.49 -23.16 22.86
N PRO A 47 -30.98 -21.95 23.19
CA PRO A 47 -30.93 -20.88 22.21
C PRO A 47 -30.07 -21.39 21.06
N THR A 48 -30.72 -21.66 19.94
CA THR A 48 -30.04 -22.04 18.70
C THR A 48 -29.37 -20.77 18.20
N THR A 49 -28.16 -20.50 18.70
CA THR A 49 -27.26 -19.56 18.03
C THR A 49 -27.15 -20.08 16.60
N PRO A 50 -27.55 -19.30 15.58
CA PRO A 50 -27.33 -19.69 14.21
C PRO A 50 -25.84 -20.05 14.07
N PRO A 51 -25.48 -21.13 13.37
CA PRO A 51 -24.08 -21.36 13.07
C PRO A 51 -23.56 -20.07 12.43
N LEU A 52 -22.46 -19.53 12.97
CA LEU A 52 -21.75 -18.41 12.35
C LEU A 52 -21.66 -18.72 10.86
N SER A 53 -22.33 -17.93 10.03
CA SER A 53 -22.17 -18.05 8.58
C SER A 53 -20.68 -18.08 8.31
N ALA A 54 -20.18 -19.10 7.60
CA ALA A 54 -18.80 -19.08 7.14
C ALA A 54 -18.60 -17.73 6.43
N GLY A 55 -17.82 -16.83 7.05
CA GLY A 55 -17.74 -15.44 6.62
C GLY A 55 -17.31 -15.40 5.16
N ARG A 56 -17.91 -14.52 4.36
CA ARG A 56 -17.48 -14.36 2.97
C ARG A 56 -16.04 -13.83 2.96
N SER A 57 -15.35 -14.05 1.86
CA SER A 57 -14.03 -13.47 1.62
C SER A 57 -14.01 -12.86 0.22
N PRO A 58 -13.18 -11.84 -0.01
CA PRO A 58 -13.05 -11.24 -1.34
C PRO A 58 -12.67 -12.28 -2.41
N ASP A 59 -13.21 -12.11 -3.61
CA ASP A 59 -12.83 -12.89 -4.80
C ASP A 59 -11.49 -12.38 -5.32
N LEU A 60 -10.41 -13.06 -4.90
CA LEU A 60 -9.05 -12.67 -5.27
C LEU A 60 -8.81 -12.77 -6.78
N GLY A 61 -9.45 -13.73 -7.48
CA GLY A 61 -9.29 -13.92 -8.91
C GLY A 61 -9.85 -12.75 -9.71
N LYS A 62 -11.06 -12.29 -9.37
CA LYS A 62 -11.65 -11.07 -9.96
C LYS A 62 -10.84 -9.82 -9.63
N GLY A 63 -10.36 -9.71 -8.40
CA GLY A 63 -9.52 -8.59 -8.02
C GLY A 63 -8.18 -8.57 -8.77
N GLY A 64 -7.54 -9.72 -8.95
CA GLY A 64 -6.35 -9.86 -9.78
C GLY A 64 -6.60 -9.40 -11.22
N ALA A 65 -7.69 -9.88 -11.83
CA ALA A 65 -8.11 -9.46 -13.17
C ALA A 65 -8.41 -7.96 -13.27
N TYR A 66 -9.01 -7.37 -12.25
CA TYR A 66 -9.24 -5.92 -12.17
C TYR A 66 -7.91 -5.15 -12.19
N LEU A 67 -6.93 -5.59 -11.40
CA LEU A 67 -5.61 -4.94 -11.32
C LEU A 67 -4.81 -5.08 -12.61
N THR A 68 -4.91 -6.22 -13.31
CA THR A 68 -4.13 -6.48 -14.54
C THR A 68 -4.84 -6.11 -15.82
N ASP A 69 -6.03 -5.49 -15.74
CA ASP A 69 -6.75 -4.97 -16.89
C ASP A 69 -5.88 -3.94 -17.64
N PRO A 70 -5.65 -4.11 -18.97
CA PRO A 70 -4.86 -3.16 -19.77
C PRO A 70 -5.38 -1.73 -19.78
N SER A 71 -6.65 -1.49 -19.42
CA SER A 71 -7.19 -0.14 -19.27
C SER A 71 -6.67 0.58 -18.01
N ARG A 72 -5.99 -0.13 -17.11
CA ARG A 72 -5.49 0.37 -15.82
C ARG A 72 -3.98 0.18 -15.69
N LEU A 73 -3.48 -1.03 -16.00
CA LEU A 73 -2.07 -1.35 -15.96
C LEU A 73 -1.43 -1.01 -17.31
N ILE A 74 -0.90 0.20 -17.41
CA ILE A 74 -0.39 0.79 -18.65
C ILE A 74 0.77 -0.05 -19.17
N ASP A 75 0.61 -0.52 -20.41
CA ASP A 75 1.52 -1.45 -21.11
C ASP A 75 1.87 -2.73 -20.31
N GLY A 76 1.10 -3.04 -19.27
CA GLY A 76 1.40 -4.13 -18.33
C GLY A 76 2.50 -3.83 -17.32
N HIS A 77 2.88 -2.55 -17.14
CA HIS A 77 4.07 -2.15 -16.38
C HIS A 77 3.77 -1.30 -15.15
N TYR A 78 2.85 -0.33 -15.23
CA TYR A 78 2.62 0.63 -14.14
C TYR A 78 1.19 1.17 -14.11
N TYR A 79 0.78 1.71 -12.97
CA TYR A 79 -0.43 2.51 -12.85
C TYR A 79 -0.12 3.99 -12.92
N GLU A 80 -1.11 4.78 -13.31
CA GLU A 80 -0.99 6.24 -13.38
C GLU A 80 -1.71 6.92 -12.23
N GLY A 81 -1.08 7.94 -11.65
CA GLY A 81 -1.74 8.86 -10.72
C GLY A 81 -2.50 9.97 -11.46
N PHE A 82 -2.00 10.34 -12.64
CA PHE A 82 -2.61 11.23 -13.61
C PHE A 82 -2.20 10.77 -15.02
N PRO A 83 -2.97 11.07 -16.06
CA PRO A 83 -2.65 10.63 -17.42
C PRO A 83 -1.20 10.96 -17.84
N GLY A 84 -0.45 9.94 -18.22
CA GLY A 84 0.96 10.04 -18.63
C GLY A 84 1.96 10.15 -17.48
N PHE A 85 1.53 10.08 -16.22
CA PHE A 85 2.38 10.14 -15.04
C PHE A 85 2.25 8.85 -14.22
N ALA A 86 3.27 8.00 -14.30
CA ALA A 86 3.35 6.81 -13.47
C ALA A 86 3.31 7.16 -11.97
N ASP A 87 2.52 6.39 -11.23
CA ASP A 87 2.55 6.31 -9.77
C ASP A 87 3.32 5.03 -9.39
N PHE A 88 4.64 5.18 -9.21
CA PHE A 88 5.52 4.07 -8.85
C PHE A 88 5.16 3.46 -7.49
N GLY A 89 4.70 4.28 -6.54
CA GLY A 89 4.24 3.82 -5.24
C GLY A 89 3.02 2.90 -5.34
N LEU A 90 2.01 3.30 -6.12
CA LEU A 90 0.83 2.48 -6.40
C LEU A 90 1.17 1.24 -7.25
N THR A 91 2.12 1.38 -8.16
CA THR A 91 2.64 0.27 -8.97
C THR A 91 3.25 -0.82 -8.09
N ILE A 92 4.06 -0.43 -7.11
CA ILE A 92 4.60 -1.36 -6.11
C ILE A 92 3.47 -1.96 -5.24
N ASP A 93 2.43 -1.20 -4.88
CA ASP A 93 1.28 -1.75 -4.15
C ASP A 93 0.54 -2.83 -4.94
N GLY A 94 0.37 -2.64 -6.25
CA GLY A 94 -0.21 -3.67 -7.11
C GLY A 94 0.70 -4.89 -7.22
N ALA A 95 2.02 -4.70 -7.27
CA ALA A 95 2.96 -5.80 -7.22
C ALA A 95 2.85 -6.59 -5.90
N TYR A 96 2.70 -5.92 -4.75
CA TYR A 96 2.43 -6.61 -3.48
C TYR A 96 1.10 -7.37 -3.50
N ALA A 97 0.04 -6.79 -4.06
CA ALA A 97 -1.25 -7.45 -4.17
C ALA A 97 -1.18 -8.72 -5.04
N LEU A 98 -0.51 -8.65 -6.19
CA LEU A 98 -0.31 -9.81 -7.07
C LEU A 98 0.62 -10.86 -6.43
N ALA A 99 1.61 -10.43 -5.65
CA ALA A 99 2.47 -11.33 -4.90
C ALA A 99 1.73 -12.03 -3.75
N ALA A 100 0.85 -11.32 -3.05
CA ALA A 100 0.08 -11.90 -1.95
C ALA A 100 -0.99 -12.88 -2.46
N THR A 101 -1.73 -12.49 -3.51
CA THR A 101 -2.86 -13.28 -4.02
C THR A 101 -2.44 -14.42 -4.93
N GLY A 102 -1.28 -14.29 -5.58
CA GLY A 102 -0.78 -15.26 -6.53
C GLY A 102 -1.57 -15.34 -7.85
N THR A 103 -2.35 -14.31 -8.16
CA THR A 103 -3.36 -14.33 -9.23
C THR A 103 -2.78 -14.13 -10.63
N ASP A 104 -1.66 -13.41 -10.77
CA ASP A 104 -0.99 -13.20 -12.06
C ASP A 104 0.53 -12.95 -11.92
N ASP A 105 1.33 -14.01 -12.04
CA ASP A 105 2.81 -13.97 -11.99
C ASP A 105 3.40 -13.28 -13.20
N THR A 106 2.68 -13.28 -14.33
CA THR A 106 3.17 -12.70 -15.57
C THR A 106 3.11 -11.18 -15.48
N ALA A 107 1.98 -10.63 -15.03
CA ALA A 107 1.85 -9.19 -14.76
C ALA A 107 2.79 -8.76 -13.64
N LEU A 108 2.88 -9.52 -12.54
CA LEU A 108 3.81 -9.23 -11.44
C LEU A 108 5.25 -9.13 -11.95
N ARG A 109 5.69 -10.09 -12.78
CA ARG A 109 7.02 -10.07 -13.39
C ARG A 109 7.25 -8.86 -14.28
N LYS A 110 6.28 -8.48 -15.11
CA LYS A 110 6.40 -7.30 -15.98
C LYS A 110 6.55 -6.00 -15.18
N ILE A 111 5.84 -5.87 -14.06
CA ILE A 111 5.97 -4.72 -13.16
C ILE A 111 7.37 -4.72 -12.52
N VAL A 112 7.79 -5.84 -11.95
CA VAL A 112 9.09 -5.95 -11.26
C VAL A 112 10.25 -5.71 -12.22
N ASP A 113 10.23 -6.31 -13.42
CA ASP A 113 11.27 -6.13 -14.41
C ASP A 113 11.30 -4.68 -14.93
N PHE A 114 10.14 -4.01 -15.05
CA PHE A 114 10.08 -2.58 -15.38
C PHE A 114 10.75 -1.72 -14.30
N LEU A 115 10.50 -1.97 -13.01
CA LEU A 115 11.15 -1.24 -11.93
C LEU A 115 12.66 -1.51 -11.89
N ASP A 116 13.06 -2.78 -11.92
CA ASP A 116 14.46 -3.21 -11.80
C ASP A 116 15.34 -2.69 -12.96
N GLN A 117 14.78 -2.64 -14.18
CA GLN A 117 15.47 -2.16 -15.38
C GLN A 117 15.39 -0.65 -15.58
N GLN A 118 14.93 0.11 -14.58
CA GLN A 118 14.75 1.57 -14.67
C GLN A 118 13.86 1.95 -15.85
N GLY A 119 12.78 1.20 -16.03
CA GLY A 119 11.75 1.48 -17.01
C GLY A 119 11.20 2.89 -16.84
N LYS A 120 10.94 3.52 -17.99
CA LYS A 120 10.51 4.90 -18.05
C LYS A 120 9.01 5.01 -18.29
N ASP A 121 8.39 5.96 -17.61
CA ASP A 121 7.04 6.40 -17.97
C ASP A 121 7.04 7.35 -19.18
N ALA A 122 5.86 7.82 -19.58
CA ALA A 122 5.71 8.75 -20.71
C ALA A 122 6.45 10.09 -20.52
N GLY A 123 6.83 10.43 -19.29
CA GLY A 123 7.60 11.62 -18.93
C GLY A 123 9.10 11.37 -18.76
N ASP A 124 9.64 10.24 -19.24
CA ASP A 124 11.04 9.82 -19.09
C ASP A 124 11.49 9.57 -17.63
N ARG A 125 10.55 9.44 -16.68
CA ARG A 125 10.84 9.21 -15.26
C ARG A 125 10.90 7.73 -14.94
N THR A 126 11.71 7.40 -13.95
CA THR A 126 11.95 6.04 -13.46
C THR A 126 11.59 5.94 -11.98
N VAL A 127 11.64 4.72 -11.42
CA VAL A 127 11.49 4.50 -9.99
C VAL A 127 12.52 5.28 -9.16
N ASN A 128 13.71 5.54 -9.72
CA ASN A 128 14.77 6.30 -9.05
C ASN A 128 14.42 7.78 -8.89
N ASP A 129 13.66 8.36 -9.83
CA ASP A 129 13.17 9.74 -9.71
C ASP A 129 12.11 9.85 -8.61
N TRP A 130 11.34 8.78 -8.37
CA TRP A 130 10.35 8.71 -7.31
C TRP A 130 10.96 8.47 -5.93
N THR A 131 11.95 7.58 -5.82
CA THR A 131 12.69 7.37 -4.57
C THR A 131 13.69 8.48 -4.27
N ALA A 132 14.05 9.27 -5.29
CA ALA A 132 15.11 10.27 -5.27
C ALA A 132 16.48 9.70 -4.84
N ILE A 133 16.67 8.39 -4.99
CA ILE A 133 17.91 7.70 -4.62
C ILE A 133 19.10 8.25 -5.42
N GLY A 134 20.24 8.44 -4.74
CA GLY A 134 21.42 9.10 -5.30
C GLY A 134 21.41 10.63 -5.19
N THR A 135 20.39 11.21 -4.57
CA THR A 135 20.30 12.66 -4.28
C THR A 135 20.19 12.93 -2.78
N GLU A 136 20.29 14.20 -2.37
CA GLU A 136 20.06 14.63 -0.98
C GLU A 136 18.59 14.55 -0.54
N TYR A 137 17.67 14.24 -1.46
CA TYR A 137 16.24 14.13 -1.24
C TYR A 137 15.74 12.67 -1.21
N ALA A 138 16.66 11.69 -1.18
CA ALA A 138 16.32 10.28 -1.12
C ALA A 138 15.34 9.98 0.02
N GLY A 139 14.22 9.32 -0.28
CA GLY A 139 13.15 9.04 0.69
C GLY A 139 13.30 7.66 1.34
N GLY A 140 13.49 7.62 2.66
CA GLY A 140 13.68 6.35 3.38
C GLY A 140 12.49 5.41 3.25
N GLY A 141 11.27 5.96 3.29
CA GLY A 141 10.03 5.19 3.12
C GLY A 141 9.87 4.59 1.72
N SER A 142 10.13 5.38 0.68
CA SER A 142 10.00 4.94 -0.72
C SER A 142 11.07 3.92 -1.11
N ILE A 143 12.33 4.12 -0.68
CA ILE A 143 13.41 3.15 -0.85
C ILE A 143 13.09 1.86 -0.07
N GLY A 144 12.59 1.97 1.16
CA GLY A 144 12.14 0.82 1.94
C GLY A 144 11.04 0.03 1.25
N LYS A 145 10.07 0.73 0.64
CA LYS A 145 8.99 0.14 -0.14
C LYS A 145 9.50 -0.62 -1.37
N GLU A 146 10.47 -0.07 -2.09
CA GLU A 146 11.06 -0.70 -3.27
C GLU A 146 11.91 -1.92 -2.89
N ALA A 147 12.78 -1.78 -1.88
CA ALA A 147 13.63 -2.86 -1.39
C ALA A 147 12.82 -4.07 -0.93
N LEU A 148 11.74 -3.81 -0.18
CA LEU A 148 10.87 -4.86 0.31
C LEU A 148 10.15 -5.60 -0.85
N LEU A 149 9.81 -4.93 -1.95
CA LEU A 149 9.25 -5.58 -3.13
C LEU A 149 10.29 -6.52 -3.77
N ALA A 150 11.52 -6.06 -3.94
CA ALA A 150 12.60 -6.87 -4.49
C ALA A 150 12.75 -8.18 -3.67
N GLU A 151 12.76 -8.09 -2.34
CA GLU A 151 12.83 -9.26 -1.47
C GLU A 151 11.59 -10.16 -1.57
N VAL A 152 10.39 -9.59 -1.64
CA VAL A 152 9.14 -10.35 -1.80
C VAL A 152 9.23 -11.25 -3.04
N VAL A 153 9.74 -10.73 -4.15
CA VAL A 153 9.82 -11.47 -5.42
C VAL A 153 11.13 -12.23 -5.62
N GLY A 154 11.96 -12.32 -4.58
CA GLY A 154 13.23 -13.06 -4.60
C GLY A 154 14.32 -12.42 -5.47
N ARG A 155 14.21 -11.12 -5.78
CA ARG A 155 15.28 -10.31 -6.37
C ARG A 155 16.23 -9.83 -5.27
N ASN A 156 17.43 -9.42 -5.66
CA ASN A 156 18.43 -8.94 -4.72
C ASN A 156 18.21 -7.43 -4.43
N PRO A 157 17.77 -7.02 -3.23
CA PRO A 157 17.57 -5.59 -2.91
C PRO A 157 18.87 -4.78 -2.86
N ARG A 158 20.04 -5.45 -2.88
CA ARG A 158 21.36 -4.81 -2.97
C ARG A 158 21.80 -4.54 -4.42
N ASN A 159 20.99 -4.98 -5.38
CA ASN A 159 21.18 -4.72 -6.81
C ASN A 159 19.80 -4.75 -7.48
N PHE A 160 19.01 -3.72 -7.18
CA PHE A 160 17.67 -3.53 -7.74
C PHE A 160 17.50 -2.08 -8.19
N GLY A 161 16.92 -1.86 -9.37
CA GLY A 161 16.79 -0.50 -9.92
C GLY A 161 18.13 0.18 -10.23
N GLY A 162 19.22 -0.59 -10.24
CA GLY A 162 20.61 -0.11 -10.36
C GLY A 162 21.27 0.35 -9.05
N HIS A 163 20.65 0.10 -7.88
CA HIS A 163 21.15 0.56 -6.59
C HIS A 163 21.27 -0.56 -5.55
N ASP A 164 22.09 -0.31 -4.53
CA ASP A 164 22.03 -1.04 -3.25
C ASP A 164 21.07 -0.31 -2.31
N LEU A 165 19.80 -0.72 -2.34
CA LEU A 165 18.73 -0.07 -1.58
C LEU A 165 18.93 -0.28 -0.06
N ILE A 166 19.52 -1.39 0.35
CA ILE A 166 19.76 -1.70 1.76
C ILE A 166 20.91 -0.85 2.32
N ALA A 167 21.97 -0.66 1.56
CA ALA A 167 23.05 0.26 1.92
C ALA A 167 22.55 1.72 1.97
N ALA A 168 21.68 2.11 1.04
CA ALA A 168 21.05 3.43 1.07
C ALA A 168 20.25 3.63 2.37
N LEU A 169 19.36 2.69 2.74
CA LEU A 169 18.62 2.77 4.00
C LEU A 169 19.52 2.87 5.22
N ALA A 170 20.62 2.12 5.26
CA ALA A 170 21.57 2.18 6.37
C ALA A 170 22.23 3.56 6.52
N ALA A 171 22.55 4.23 5.39
CA ALA A 171 23.11 5.58 5.39
C ALA A 171 22.09 6.66 5.77
N MET A 172 20.79 6.37 5.65
CA MET A 172 19.69 7.32 5.85
C MET A 172 19.13 7.33 7.27
N VAL A 173 19.65 6.50 8.18
CA VAL A 173 19.25 6.53 9.59
C VAL A 173 19.75 7.82 10.24
N CYS A 174 18.82 8.69 10.60
CA CYS A 174 19.08 9.98 11.24
C CYS A 174 19.82 9.78 12.55
N THR A 175 20.86 10.59 12.78
CA THR A 175 21.62 10.60 14.05
C THR A 175 21.11 11.67 15.02
N LYS A 176 20.29 12.60 14.53
CA LYS A 176 19.71 13.74 15.25
C LYS A 176 18.45 14.22 14.53
N ALA A 177 17.69 15.07 15.20
CA ALA A 177 16.65 15.87 14.57
C ALA A 177 17.26 16.87 13.57
N ASP A 178 16.67 16.97 12.39
CA ASP A 178 17.03 17.91 11.33
C ASP A 178 15.83 18.09 10.37
N ALA A 179 15.22 19.26 10.42
CA ALA A 179 14.04 19.57 9.60
C ALA A 179 14.35 19.61 8.10
N ASN A 180 15.61 19.85 7.69
CA ASN A 180 15.97 19.92 6.27
C ASN A 180 15.95 18.55 5.61
N THR A 181 16.20 17.49 6.38
CA THR A 181 16.23 16.10 5.92
C THR A 181 15.00 15.30 6.36
N GLY A 182 13.99 15.98 6.91
CA GLY A 182 12.79 15.34 7.47
C GLY A 182 13.07 14.43 8.67
N CYS A 183 14.21 14.61 9.35
CA CYS A 183 14.57 13.84 10.54
C CYS A 183 13.88 14.44 11.77
N ASP A 184 12.88 13.75 12.33
CA ASP A 184 12.26 14.18 13.59
C ASP A 184 13.18 13.89 14.80
N ALA A 185 13.80 12.70 14.84
CA ALA A 185 14.67 12.28 15.93
C ALA A 185 15.73 11.26 15.49
N PRO A 186 16.74 10.94 16.34
CA PRO A 186 17.65 9.82 16.06
C PRO A 186 16.88 8.51 15.81
N GLY A 187 17.26 7.78 14.77
CA GLY A 187 16.64 6.52 14.35
C GLY A 187 15.53 6.67 13.29
N ASN A 188 14.98 7.86 13.07
CA ASN A 188 14.14 8.13 11.90
C ASN A 188 14.94 7.86 10.61
N TYR A 189 14.32 7.39 9.51
CA TYR A 189 14.97 7.50 8.19
C TYR A 189 14.71 8.88 7.57
N THR A 190 15.66 9.44 6.81
CA THR A 190 15.43 10.74 6.14
C THR A 190 14.16 10.73 5.28
N TYR A 191 13.37 11.79 5.41
CA TYR A 191 12.06 11.98 4.77
C TYR A 191 11.06 10.81 4.93
N ALA A 192 11.21 9.97 5.95
CA ALA A 192 10.13 9.07 6.37
C ALA A 192 9.21 9.82 7.33
N THR A 193 8.20 10.53 6.79
CA THR A 193 7.32 11.42 7.57
C THR A 193 6.05 10.73 8.11
N SER A 194 6.03 9.40 8.11
CA SER A 194 4.95 8.60 8.71
C SER A 194 5.49 7.31 9.32
N VAL A 195 4.78 6.79 10.32
CA VAL A 195 5.08 5.48 10.91
C VAL A 195 4.98 4.38 9.84
N PHE A 196 4.06 4.53 8.89
CA PHE A 196 3.95 3.66 7.73
C PHE A 196 5.28 3.58 6.96
N SER A 197 5.82 4.72 6.55
CA SER A 197 7.10 4.83 5.83
C SER A 197 8.26 4.28 6.65
N GLN A 198 8.33 4.61 7.94
CA GLN A 198 9.35 4.12 8.86
C GLN A 198 9.32 2.58 8.96
N ALA A 199 8.13 1.98 9.08
CA ALA A 199 7.96 0.54 9.22
C ALA A 199 8.36 -0.24 7.96
N LEU A 200 8.07 0.28 6.76
CA LEU A 200 8.51 -0.34 5.49
C LEU A 200 10.03 -0.46 5.42
N ALA A 201 10.75 0.62 5.74
CA ALA A 201 12.21 0.65 5.75
C ALA A 201 12.81 -0.29 6.81
N VAL A 202 12.21 -0.35 8.02
CA VAL A 202 12.61 -1.32 9.05
C VAL A 202 12.44 -2.76 8.55
N MET A 203 11.31 -3.09 7.92
CA MET A 203 11.06 -4.43 7.39
C MET A 203 12.08 -4.83 6.31
N ALA A 204 12.38 -3.92 5.39
CA ALA A 204 13.37 -4.16 4.33
C ALA A 204 14.76 -4.48 4.90
N GLN A 205 15.25 -3.69 5.88
CA GLN A 205 16.55 -3.97 6.49
C GLN A 205 16.56 -5.27 7.28
N LEU A 206 15.51 -5.57 8.04
CA LEU A 206 15.43 -6.81 8.83
C LEU A 206 15.43 -8.06 7.93
N ARG A 207 14.67 -8.04 6.83
CA ARG A 207 14.62 -9.15 5.87
C ARG A 207 15.94 -9.34 5.12
N ALA A 208 16.67 -8.25 4.87
CA ALA A 208 18.00 -8.29 4.27
C ALA A 208 19.11 -8.74 5.24
N GLY A 209 18.78 -9.06 6.49
CA GLY A 209 19.71 -9.49 7.53
C GLY A 209 20.47 -8.36 8.24
N GLU A 210 20.08 -7.10 8.04
CA GLU A 210 20.75 -5.90 8.57
C GLU A 210 20.22 -5.47 9.95
N SER A 211 20.00 -6.42 10.86
CA SER A 211 19.43 -6.14 12.18
C SER A 211 20.26 -5.15 13.01
N THR A 212 21.59 -5.13 12.84
CA THR A 212 22.46 -4.16 13.52
C THR A 212 22.29 -2.75 12.95
N GLY A 213 22.22 -2.62 11.62
CA GLY A 213 21.99 -1.33 10.96
C GLY A 213 20.59 -0.76 11.25
N ALA A 214 19.59 -1.64 11.36
CA ALA A 214 18.21 -1.27 11.68
C ALA A 214 17.97 -0.96 13.17
N ALA A 215 18.90 -1.28 14.07
CA ALA A 215 18.67 -1.19 15.52
C ALA A 215 18.22 0.20 15.99
N PRO A 216 18.81 1.33 15.54
CA PRO A 216 18.32 2.66 15.91
C PRO A 216 16.91 2.94 15.38
N ALA A 217 16.60 2.48 14.16
CA ALA A 217 15.28 2.67 13.56
C ALA A 217 14.19 1.83 14.23
N ILE A 218 14.52 0.63 14.69
CA ILE A 218 13.64 -0.21 15.50
C ILE A 218 13.39 0.45 16.86
N ALA A 219 14.43 0.99 17.50
CA ALA A 219 14.29 1.70 18.77
C ALA A 219 13.40 2.94 18.63
N TYR A 220 13.58 3.71 17.56
CA TYR A 220 12.72 4.86 17.26
C TYR A 220 11.27 4.43 17.00
N LEU A 221 11.03 3.40 16.18
CA LEU A 221 9.68 2.90 15.94
C LEU A 221 8.98 2.44 17.24
N LYS A 222 9.70 1.76 18.14
CA LYS A 222 9.18 1.39 19.47
C LYS A 222 8.85 2.63 20.31
N SER A 223 9.67 3.68 20.25
CA SER A 223 9.46 4.91 21.03
C SER A 223 8.20 5.68 20.63
N LEU A 224 7.69 5.46 19.41
CA LEU A 224 6.46 6.06 18.92
C LEU A 224 5.18 5.34 19.42
N GLN A 225 5.31 4.18 20.09
CA GLN A 225 4.14 3.47 20.60
C GLN A 225 3.49 4.23 21.75
N HIS A 226 2.19 4.47 21.64
CA HIS A 226 1.37 5.04 22.71
C HIS A 226 1.11 4.03 23.83
N GLN A 227 0.71 4.52 25.01
CA GLN A 227 0.44 3.66 26.17
C GLN A 227 -0.70 2.65 25.92
N ASP A 228 -1.66 2.99 25.07
CA ASP A 228 -2.78 2.14 24.68
C ASP A 228 -2.41 1.08 23.62
N GLY A 229 -1.16 1.10 23.13
CA GLY A 229 -0.63 0.17 22.15
C GLY A 229 -0.66 0.67 20.72
N SER A 230 -1.29 1.81 20.44
CA SER A 230 -1.37 2.40 19.09
C SER A 230 -0.10 3.12 18.65
N TRP A 231 -0.03 3.46 17.37
CA TRP A 231 0.96 4.37 16.81
C TRP A 231 0.29 5.57 16.13
N PRO A 232 0.96 6.74 16.11
CA PRO A 232 0.52 7.89 15.35
C PRO A 232 0.61 7.66 13.84
N SER A 233 -0.16 8.41 13.05
CA SER A 233 -0.07 8.34 11.60
C SER A 233 1.25 8.97 11.11
N LEU A 234 1.51 10.20 11.52
CA LEU A 234 2.57 11.05 11.01
C LEU A 234 3.81 11.11 11.92
N ILE A 235 4.92 11.52 11.32
CA ILE A 235 6.19 11.86 11.94
C ILE A 235 6.58 13.27 11.46
N PRO A 236 6.80 14.26 12.35
CA PRO A 236 6.73 14.21 13.82
C PRO A 236 5.38 13.73 14.36
N ALA A 237 5.41 13.01 15.49
CA ALA A 237 4.22 12.40 16.07
C ALA A 237 3.15 13.44 16.41
N THR A 238 1.94 13.27 15.85
CA THR A 238 0.81 14.19 16.04
C THR A 238 -0.09 13.85 17.23
N GLY A 239 0.25 12.83 18.01
CA GLY A 239 -0.53 12.35 19.17
C GLY A 239 -1.85 11.65 18.79
N ASP A 240 -2.10 11.47 17.50
CA ASP A 240 -3.21 10.70 16.94
C ASP A 240 -2.96 9.19 17.06
N SER A 241 -4.00 8.39 16.80
CA SER A 241 -3.89 6.93 16.83
C SER A 241 -4.53 6.37 15.58
N ASP A 242 -3.71 5.72 14.76
CA ASP A 242 -4.06 5.36 13.39
C ASP A 242 -4.01 3.84 13.17
N VAL A 243 -5.01 3.31 12.49
CA VAL A 243 -5.12 1.86 12.21
C VAL A 243 -4.03 1.41 11.27
N ASP A 244 -3.76 2.20 10.23
CA ASP A 244 -2.84 1.82 9.15
C ASP A 244 -1.40 1.77 9.70
N SER A 245 -0.96 2.84 10.34
CA SER A 245 0.34 2.92 11.00
C SER A 245 0.52 1.91 12.14
N THR A 246 -0.51 1.65 12.95
CA THR A 246 -0.44 0.63 14.01
C THR A 246 -0.23 -0.77 13.42
N ALA A 247 -0.99 -1.13 12.38
CA ALA A 247 -0.83 -2.41 11.71
C ALA A 247 0.56 -2.58 11.09
N MET A 248 1.10 -1.52 10.46
CA MET A 248 2.45 -1.54 9.89
C MET A 248 3.55 -1.65 10.93
N ALA A 249 3.46 -0.88 12.02
CA ALA A 249 4.42 -0.95 13.12
C ALA A 249 4.43 -2.35 13.75
N VAL A 250 3.25 -2.94 13.96
CA VAL A 250 3.11 -4.31 14.47
C VAL A 250 3.73 -5.33 13.50
N MET A 251 3.50 -5.22 12.19
CA MET A 251 4.11 -6.12 11.20
C MET A 251 5.64 -6.01 11.19
N ALA A 252 6.19 -4.81 11.31
CA ALA A 252 7.64 -4.60 11.39
C ALA A 252 8.22 -5.17 12.69
N LEU A 253 7.62 -4.86 13.83
CA LEU A 253 8.09 -5.31 15.14
C LEU A 253 7.93 -6.82 15.35
N ALA A 254 7.03 -7.49 14.62
CA ALA A 254 6.92 -8.94 14.63
C ALA A 254 8.14 -9.66 14.05
N LEU A 255 9.00 -8.96 13.29
CA LEU A 255 10.29 -9.48 12.82
C LEU A 255 11.40 -9.34 13.87
N VAL A 256 11.18 -8.56 14.93
CA VAL A 256 12.20 -8.23 15.94
C VAL A 256 12.14 -9.26 17.08
N PRO A 257 13.26 -9.93 17.42
CA PRO A 257 13.29 -10.87 18.53
C PRO A 257 13.21 -10.17 19.89
N GLY A 258 12.67 -10.87 20.89
CA GLY A 258 12.70 -10.48 22.29
C GLY A 258 11.36 -10.00 22.86
N ASP A 259 11.23 -10.11 24.17
CA ASP A 259 9.96 -9.93 24.90
C ASP A 259 9.37 -8.53 24.75
N GLU A 260 10.20 -7.49 24.65
CA GLU A 260 9.75 -6.12 24.46
C GLU A 260 9.02 -5.95 23.10
N ALA A 261 9.57 -6.52 22.03
CA ALA A 261 8.93 -6.47 20.72
C ALA A 261 7.62 -7.28 20.71
N VAL A 262 7.61 -8.46 21.36
CA VAL A 262 6.41 -9.28 21.54
C VAL A 262 5.31 -8.50 22.28
N GLN A 263 5.65 -7.82 23.37
CA GLN A 263 4.70 -7.00 24.13
C GLN A 263 4.18 -5.82 23.32
N ALA A 264 5.04 -5.15 22.55
CA ALA A 264 4.63 -4.05 21.67
C ALA A 264 3.64 -4.55 20.60
N VAL A 265 3.93 -5.69 19.97
CA VAL A 265 3.04 -6.37 19.01
C VAL A 265 1.70 -6.71 19.65
N ASP A 266 1.70 -7.39 20.79
CA ASP A 266 0.47 -7.86 21.42
C ASP A 266 -0.42 -6.70 21.88
N LYS A 267 0.17 -5.59 22.37
CA LYS A 267 -0.57 -4.35 22.67
C LYS A 267 -1.18 -3.72 21.42
N GLY A 268 -0.41 -3.60 20.34
CA GLY A 268 -0.91 -3.05 19.08
C GLY A 268 -2.04 -3.88 18.48
N LEU A 269 -1.96 -5.20 18.54
CA LEU A 269 -3.03 -6.09 18.09
C LEU A 269 -4.28 -5.99 18.97
N GLY A 270 -4.11 -5.87 20.29
CA GLY A 270 -5.22 -5.61 21.21
C GLY A 270 -5.94 -4.29 20.88
N TRP A 271 -5.17 -3.24 20.61
CA TRP A 271 -5.73 -1.96 20.18
C TRP A 271 -6.46 -2.07 18.84
N LEU A 272 -5.84 -2.69 17.81
CA LEU A 272 -6.49 -2.90 16.50
C LEU A 272 -7.83 -3.62 16.66
N ALA A 273 -7.86 -4.74 17.38
CA ALA A 273 -9.11 -5.48 17.61
C ALA A 273 -10.20 -4.62 18.27
N SER A 274 -9.83 -3.69 19.16
CA SER A 274 -10.76 -2.76 19.80
C SER A 274 -11.32 -1.69 18.86
N ARG A 275 -10.66 -1.43 17.72
CA ARG A 275 -11.08 -0.47 16.70
C ARG A 275 -12.05 -1.03 15.67
N GLN A 276 -12.24 -2.35 15.62
CA GLN A 276 -13.14 -2.97 14.66
C GLN A 276 -14.59 -2.51 14.87
N LEU A 277 -15.24 -2.10 13.77
CA LEU A 277 -16.61 -1.61 13.76
C LEU A 277 -17.65 -2.76 13.82
N PRO A 278 -18.93 -2.45 14.10
CA PRO A 278 -19.99 -3.46 14.21
C PRO A 278 -20.21 -4.31 12.94
N ASP A 279 -19.89 -3.79 11.76
CA ASP A 279 -19.97 -4.50 10.47
C ASP A 279 -18.69 -5.26 10.11
N GLY A 280 -17.60 -5.07 10.86
CA GLY A 280 -16.30 -5.71 10.63
C GLY A 280 -15.26 -4.79 9.99
N GLY A 281 -15.68 -3.61 9.53
CA GLY A 281 -14.80 -2.59 9.00
C GLY A 281 -13.98 -1.89 10.07
N PHE A 282 -13.22 -0.88 9.66
CA PHE A 282 -12.27 -0.18 10.53
C PHE A 282 -12.26 1.32 10.21
N PRO A 283 -12.16 2.19 11.23
CA PRO A 283 -12.03 3.61 11.00
C PRO A 283 -10.72 3.93 10.26
N GLY A 284 -10.79 4.86 9.33
CA GLY A 284 -9.66 5.45 8.62
C GLY A 284 -10.03 6.82 8.06
N ALA A 285 -9.13 7.42 7.28
CA ALA A 285 -9.29 8.79 6.78
C ALA A 285 -10.54 9.00 5.91
N ALA A 286 -11.06 7.94 5.30
CA ALA A 286 -12.27 7.95 4.46
C ALA A 286 -13.55 7.52 5.23
N GLY A 287 -13.50 7.39 6.55
CA GLY A 287 -14.58 6.83 7.35
C GLY A 287 -14.34 5.36 7.63
N ASP A 288 -15.31 4.50 7.33
CA ASP A 288 -15.15 3.05 7.48
C ASP A 288 -14.41 2.46 6.25
N SER A 289 -13.11 2.31 6.43
CA SER A 289 -12.07 2.21 5.39
C SER A 289 -11.74 0.76 5.04
N THR A 290 -11.75 0.45 3.73
CA THR A 290 -11.35 -0.87 3.24
C THR A 290 -9.85 -1.11 3.38
N ASN A 291 -9.02 -0.07 3.23
CA ASN A 291 -7.58 -0.19 3.46
C ASN A 291 -7.27 -0.56 4.91
N SER A 292 -7.87 0.18 5.85
CA SER A 292 -7.62 0.01 7.28
C SER A 292 -8.07 -1.38 7.74
N ALA A 293 -9.19 -1.88 7.22
CA ALA A 293 -9.63 -3.24 7.45
C ALA A 293 -8.65 -4.29 6.88
N ALA A 294 -8.12 -4.07 5.68
CA ALA A 294 -7.17 -4.98 5.03
C ALA A 294 -5.83 -5.06 5.79
N LEU A 295 -5.29 -3.93 6.25
CA LEU A 295 -4.09 -3.88 7.09
C LEU A 295 -4.32 -4.52 8.46
N ALA A 296 -5.48 -4.28 9.07
CA ALA A 296 -5.85 -4.91 10.33
C ALA A 296 -5.93 -6.45 10.20
N VAL A 297 -6.41 -6.98 9.06
CA VAL A 297 -6.39 -8.42 8.77
C VAL A 297 -4.95 -8.95 8.74
N GLN A 298 -4.02 -8.28 8.06
CA GLN A 298 -2.61 -8.70 8.04
C GLN A 298 -1.98 -8.70 9.44
N GLY A 299 -2.17 -7.60 10.19
CA GLY A 299 -1.68 -7.48 11.55
C GLY A 299 -2.22 -8.58 12.45
N MET A 300 -3.55 -8.71 12.55
CA MET A 300 -4.20 -9.72 13.41
C MET A 300 -3.84 -11.16 13.04
N THR A 301 -3.52 -11.43 11.77
CA THR A 301 -3.11 -12.78 11.32
C THR A 301 -1.79 -13.23 11.95
N LEU A 302 -0.92 -12.32 12.41
CA LEU A 302 0.28 -12.65 13.19
C LEU A 302 -0.03 -13.38 14.52
N ARG A 303 -1.28 -13.29 14.99
CA ARG A 303 -1.83 -14.00 16.15
C ARG A 303 -3.18 -14.62 15.79
N LYS A 304 -3.28 -15.27 14.63
CA LYS A 304 -4.54 -15.81 14.07
C LYS A 304 -5.39 -16.60 15.07
N ALA A 305 -4.78 -17.40 15.94
CA ALA A 305 -5.50 -18.18 16.95
C ALA A 305 -6.29 -17.30 17.94
N ALA A 306 -5.77 -16.13 18.29
CA ALA A 306 -6.42 -15.19 19.20
C ALA A 306 -7.46 -14.31 18.49
N TYR A 307 -7.22 -13.92 17.24
CA TYR A 307 -8.04 -12.93 16.52
C TYR A 307 -8.90 -13.51 15.38
N GLY A 308 -9.03 -14.84 15.28
CA GLY A 308 -9.73 -15.50 14.16
C GLY A 308 -11.16 -14.98 13.91
N GLY A 309 -11.90 -14.64 14.97
CA GLY A 309 -13.24 -14.03 14.86
C GLY A 309 -13.20 -12.62 14.25
N HIS A 310 -12.28 -11.77 14.72
CA HIS A 310 -12.09 -10.43 14.17
C HIS A 310 -11.66 -10.47 12.70
N ILE A 311 -10.75 -11.38 12.34
CA ILE A 311 -10.28 -11.59 10.97
C ILE A 311 -11.45 -12.01 10.06
N THR A 312 -12.24 -13.00 10.48
CA THR A 312 -13.39 -13.48 9.69
C THR A 312 -14.39 -12.37 9.42
N LYS A 313 -14.64 -11.51 10.42
CA LYS A 313 -15.57 -10.39 10.30
C LYS A 313 -15.05 -9.30 9.36
N ALA A 314 -13.75 -8.99 9.44
CA ALA A 314 -13.12 -8.04 8.53
C ALA A 314 -13.11 -8.54 7.08
N LEU A 315 -12.88 -9.85 6.86
CA LEU A 315 -12.95 -10.45 5.54
C LEU A 315 -14.38 -10.41 4.96
N ASP A 316 -15.42 -10.64 5.77
CA ASP A 316 -16.82 -10.52 5.32
C ASP A 316 -17.17 -9.07 4.95
N PHE A 317 -16.70 -8.10 5.75
CA PHE A 317 -16.80 -6.68 5.43
C PHE A 317 -16.16 -6.37 4.07
N LEU A 318 -14.90 -6.75 3.87
CA LEU A 318 -14.17 -6.51 2.62
C LEU A 318 -14.84 -7.18 1.42
N ALA A 319 -15.37 -8.40 1.58
CA ALA A 319 -16.12 -9.10 0.55
C ALA A 319 -17.39 -8.32 0.15
N GLY A 320 -18.03 -7.63 1.10
CA GLY A 320 -19.16 -6.74 0.84
C GLY A 320 -18.79 -5.46 0.09
N GLN A 321 -17.52 -5.08 0.04
CA GLN A 321 -17.03 -3.88 -0.63
C GLN A 321 -16.47 -4.13 -2.04
N GLN A 322 -16.49 -5.39 -2.50
CA GLN A 322 -16.03 -5.74 -3.83
C GLN A 322 -17.13 -5.50 -4.88
N ASN A 323 -16.80 -4.75 -5.92
CA ASN A 323 -17.69 -4.42 -7.02
C ASN A 323 -17.70 -5.52 -8.10
N GLY A 324 -18.67 -5.42 -9.02
CA GLY A 324 -18.88 -6.42 -10.07
C GLY A 324 -17.69 -6.60 -11.03
N ASP A 325 -16.87 -5.56 -11.21
CA ASP A 325 -15.65 -5.59 -12.02
C ASP A 325 -14.43 -6.17 -11.28
N GLY A 326 -14.58 -6.54 -10.00
CA GLY A 326 -13.54 -7.10 -9.15
C GLY A 326 -12.77 -6.08 -8.31
N GLY A 327 -12.89 -4.78 -8.61
CA GLY A 327 -12.29 -3.72 -7.82
C GLY A 327 -13.08 -3.42 -6.54
N PHE A 328 -12.53 -2.53 -5.70
CA PHE A 328 -13.06 -2.26 -4.37
C PHE A 328 -13.40 -0.80 -4.17
N ASN A 329 -14.44 -0.55 -3.38
CA ASN A 329 -14.71 0.78 -2.84
C ASN A 329 -13.62 1.21 -1.85
N VAL A 330 -13.39 2.52 -1.73
CA VAL A 330 -12.44 3.08 -0.76
C VAL A 330 -12.95 2.94 0.69
N ALA A 331 -14.27 3.07 0.88
CA ALA A 331 -14.94 3.00 2.16
C ALA A 331 -16.37 2.49 1.97
N SER A 332 -16.99 1.98 3.04
CA SER A 332 -18.38 1.49 3.00
C SER A 332 -19.40 2.61 2.77
N ALA A 333 -19.07 3.82 3.19
CA ALA A 333 -19.84 5.03 2.97
C ALA A 333 -19.13 5.98 1.99
N GLY A 334 -19.90 6.83 1.32
CA GLY A 334 -19.37 7.82 0.36
C GLY A 334 -19.49 7.36 -1.10
N GLN A 335 -18.63 7.92 -1.95
CA GLN A 335 -18.65 7.63 -3.38
C GLN A 335 -18.36 6.15 -3.64
N GLN A 336 -19.32 5.50 -4.30
CA GLN A 336 -19.20 4.10 -4.71
C GLN A 336 -18.49 4.03 -6.06
N GLY A 337 -17.69 2.98 -6.25
CA GLY A 337 -16.91 2.75 -7.45
C GLY A 337 -15.56 2.13 -7.12
N SER A 338 -15.06 1.33 -8.07
CA SER A 338 -13.77 0.68 -7.94
C SER A 338 -12.63 1.68 -8.04
N ASP A 339 -11.74 1.63 -7.04
CA ASP A 339 -10.52 2.43 -6.98
C ASP A 339 -9.31 1.50 -7.03
N VAL A 340 -8.32 1.82 -7.88
CA VAL A 340 -7.13 0.95 -8.06
C VAL A 340 -6.38 0.79 -6.76
N ARG A 341 -6.19 1.89 -6.03
CA ARG A 341 -5.44 1.92 -4.78
C ARG A 341 -6.16 1.18 -3.67
N ALA A 342 -7.47 1.35 -3.50
CA ALA A 342 -8.26 0.52 -2.59
C ALA A 342 -8.12 -0.97 -2.96
N SER A 343 -8.18 -1.29 -4.25
CA SER A 343 -8.12 -2.67 -4.73
C SER A 343 -6.77 -3.34 -4.46
N THR A 344 -5.65 -2.65 -4.67
CA THR A 344 -4.30 -3.20 -4.35
C THR A 344 -4.19 -3.50 -2.85
N GLN A 345 -4.63 -2.56 -2.01
CA GLN A 345 -4.57 -2.69 -0.55
C GLN A 345 -5.46 -3.82 -0.04
N VAL A 346 -6.71 -3.89 -0.50
CA VAL A 346 -7.66 -4.93 -0.09
C VAL A 346 -7.21 -6.31 -0.53
N LEU A 347 -6.75 -6.47 -1.77
CA LEU A 347 -6.30 -7.77 -2.27
C LEU A 347 -5.07 -8.27 -1.53
N GLY A 348 -4.08 -7.40 -1.29
CA GLY A 348 -2.93 -7.75 -0.46
C GLY A 348 -3.36 -8.15 0.94
N GLY A 349 -4.19 -7.33 1.59
CA GLY A 349 -4.57 -7.53 2.98
C GLY A 349 -5.52 -8.68 3.25
N ALA A 350 -6.43 -8.99 2.31
CA ALA A 350 -7.38 -10.09 2.44
C ALA A 350 -6.71 -11.48 2.54
N THR A 351 -5.45 -11.60 2.12
CA THR A 351 -4.66 -12.83 2.29
C THR A 351 -4.20 -13.04 3.74
N GLY A 352 -4.17 -11.98 4.55
CA GLY A 352 -3.62 -11.98 5.90
C GLY A 352 -2.10 -12.14 5.97
N ILE A 353 -1.39 -12.12 4.84
CA ILE A 353 0.06 -12.26 4.82
C ILE A 353 0.68 -10.89 5.16
N SER A 354 1.48 -10.85 6.21
CA SER A 354 2.24 -9.65 6.59
C SER A 354 3.26 -9.28 5.52
N PHE A 355 3.45 -7.98 5.24
CA PHE A 355 4.52 -7.52 4.36
C PHE A 355 5.91 -8.02 4.81
N GLY A 356 6.12 -8.16 6.13
CA GLY A 356 7.37 -8.66 6.70
C GLY A 356 7.66 -10.13 6.37
N THR A 357 6.64 -10.93 6.03
CA THR A 357 6.78 -12.37 5.74
C THR A 357 6.31 -12.76 4.33
N LEU A 358 5.75 -11.82 3.56
CA LEU A 358 5.33 -12.06 2.18
C LEU A 358 6.52 -12.52 1.33
N THR A 359 6.31 -13.60 0.58
CA THR A 359 7.28 -14.14 -0.37
C THR A 359 6.54 -14.73 -1.57
N ARG A 360 7.04 -14.41 -2.76
CA ARG A 360 6.64 -14.99 -4.04
C ARG A 360 7.79 -14.93 -5.05
N PRO A 361 8.81 -15.78 -4.89
CA PRO A 361 9.99 -15.74 -5.75
C PRO A 361 9.62 -15.92 -7.23
N LEU A 362 9.99 -14.95 -8.05
CA LEU A 362 9.88 -15.03 -9.50
C LEU A 362 11.16 -15.67 -10.05
N GLY A 363 11.14 -16.99 -10.26
CA GLY A 363 12.29 -17.70 -10.83
C GLY A 363 12.81 -17.04 -12.12
N GLY A 364 14.13 -17.01 -12.33
CA GLY A 364 14.77 -16.38 -13.48
C GLY A 364 14.83 -14.85 -13.39
N THR A 365 16.03 -14.31 -13.22
CA THR A 365 16.32 -12.94 -13.68
C THR A 365 16.42 -13.00 -15.19
N PRO A 366 15.69 -12.20 -15.98
CA PRO A 366 16.02 -12.09 -17.39
C PRO A 366 17.45 -11.57 -17.46
N THR A 367 18.40 -12.46 -17.76
CA THR A 367 19.70 -12.03 -18.27
C THR A 367 19.38 -11.21 -19.52
N PRO A 368 19.83 -9.94 -19.62
CA PRO A 368 19.65 -9.18 -20.85
C PRO A 368 20.22 -10.03 -21.98
N THR A 369 19.33 -10.55 -22.82
CA THR A 369 19.74 -11.33 -23.99
C THR A 369 20.35 -10.30 -24.91
N GLY A 370 21.68 -10.20 -24.90
CA GLY A 370 22.40 -9.26 -25.75
C GLY A 370 21.86 -9.38 -27.17
N THR A 371 21.33 -8.28 -27.71
CA THR A 371 20.97 -8.19 -29.12
C THR A 371 22.16 -8.71 -29.92
N PRO A 372 22.03 -9.78 -30.72
CA PRO A 372 23.14 -10.24 -31.52
C PRO A 372 23.50 -9.11 -32.48
N THR A 373 24.67 -8.49 -32.27
CA THR A 373 25.28 -7.61 -33.25
C THR A 373 25.43 -8.42 -34.54
N PRO A 374 24.77 -8.03 -35.66
CA PRO A 374 24.96 -8.74 -36.91
C PRO A 374 26.38 -8.46 -37.42
N THR A 375 27.33 -9.35 -37.12
CA THR A 375 28.68 -9.35 -37.70
C THR A 375 28.65 -10.07 -39.04
N GLY A 376 27.86 -9.56 -39.97
CA GLY A 376 27.88 -9.99 -41.37
C GLY A 376 28.79 -9.05 -42.16
N THR A 377 30.06 -9.41 -42.33
CA THR A 377 30.92 -8.77 -43.34
C THR A 377 30.46 -9.24 -44.73
N PRO A 378 30.01 -8.37 -45.64
CA PRO A 378 29.65 -8.79 -46.99
C PRO A 378 30.93 -9.00 -47.81
N THR A 379 31.32 -10.25 -48.02
CA THR A 379 32.36 -10.63 -48.99
C THR A 379 31.72 -11.45 -50.09
N GLY A 380 31.15 -10.76 -51.08
CA GLY A 380 30.63 -11.37 -52.30
C GLY A 380 30.91 -10.46 -53.49
N THR A 381 32.02 -10.72 -54.18
CA THR A 381 32.35 -10.12 -55.48
C THR A 381 31.35 -10.58 -56.54
N PRO A 382 30.63 -9.69 -57.24
CA PRO A 382 29.72 -10.10 -58.31
C PRO A 382 30.53 -10.39 -59.58
N THR A 383 30.48 -11.64 -60.06
CA THR A 383 30.96 -11.99 -61.40
C THR A 383 29.96 -12.93 -62.05
N GLY A 384 29.28 -12.47 -63.11
CA GLY A 384 28.35 -13.29 -63.88
C GLY A 384 27.32 -12.47 -64.65
N THR A 385 27.71 -12.02 -65.83
CA THR A 385 26.88 -11.41 -66.87
C THR A 385 25.72 -12.32 -67.30
N PRO A 386 24.46 -11.87 -67.36
CA PRO A 386 23.39 -12.64 -67.98
C PRO A 386 23.33 -12.40 -69.50
N THR A 387 23.37 -13.49 -70.27
CA THR A 387 23.05 -13.52 -71.71
C THR A 387 21.53 -13.63 -71.90
N PRO A 388 20.88 -12.81 -72.75
CA PRO A 388 19.44 -12.88 -72.97
C PRO A 388 19.12 -13.78 -74.17
N THR A 389 18.30 -14.82 -73.97
CA THR A 389 17.58 -15.46 -75.09
C THR A 389 16.35 -16.22 -74.59
N GLY A 390 15.17 -15.92 -75.11
CA GLY A 390 13.96 -16.74 -74.95
C GLY A 390 12.66 -15.96 -74.74
N THR A 391 12.03 -15.59 -75.85
CA THR A 391 10.73 -14.90 -76.03
C THR A 391 9.53 -15.72 -75.48
N PRO A 392 8.41 -15.09 -75.06
CA PRO A 392 7.37 -15.72 -74.24
C PRO A 392 6.25 -16.37 -75.06
N THR A 393 5.55 -17.36 -74.50
CA THR A 393 4.25 -17.81 -75.03
C THR A 393 3.41 -18.46 -73.93
N GLY A 394 2.21 -17.90 -73.68
CA GLY A 394 1.17 -18.54 -72.86
C GLY A 394 0.44 -17.60 -71.90
N ALA A 395 -0.55 -16.87 -72.40
CA ALA A 395 -1.76 -16.49 -71.65
C ALA A 395 -2.95 -17.28 -72.28
N PRO A 396 -4.18 -17.32 -71.72
CA PRO A 396 -4.73 -16.79 -70.47
C PRO A 396 -5.43 -17.89 -69.62
N THR A 397 -6.07 -17.58 -68.48
CA THR A 397 -7.53 -17.64 -68.15
C THR A 397 -7.66 -18.36 -66.79
N THR A 398 -8.55 -18.10 -65.82
CA THR A 398 -9.81 -17.34 -65.66
C THR A 398 -9.97 -16.89 -64.20
N THR A 399 -10.59 -15.72 -64.01
CA THR A 399 -11.20 -15.19 -62.78
C THR A 399 -12.26 -16.14 -62.17
N PRO A 400 -12.49 -16.10 -60.84
CA PRO A 400 -13.82 -15.68 -60.40
C PRO A 400 -13.81 -14.61 -59.30
N THR A 401 -14.80 -13.74 -59.44
CA THR A 401 -15.18 -12.58 -58.63
C THR A 401 -15.95 -13.02 -57.38
N SER A 402 -15.73 -12.34 -56.25
CA SER A 402 -16.79 -12.14 -55.24
C SER A 402 -16.57 -10.84 -54.48
N THR A 403 -17.40 -9.85 -54.80
CA THR A 403 -17.63 -8.61 -54.05
C THR A 403 -18.73 -8.85 -53.02
N PRO A 404 -18.61 -8.31 -51.79
CA PRO A 404 -19.77 -7.93 -51.00
C PRO A 404 -19.85 -6.40 -50.89
N THR A 405 -20.93 -5.85 -51.44
CA THR A 405 -21.38 -4.47 -51.30
C THR A 405 -22.30 -4.38 -50.08
N GLY A 406 -22.08 -3.40 -49.21
CA GLY A 406 -22.97 -3.05 -48.09
C GLY A 406 -22.83 -1.58 -47.73
N THR A 407 -23.72 -0.76 -48.28
CA THR A 407 -23.84 0.68 -48.07
C THR A 407 -24.38 1.02 -46.67
N PRO A 408 -23.82 2.00 -45.93
CA PRO A 408 -24.53 2.66 -44.83
C PRO A 408 -25.20 3.94 -45.34
N ALA A 409 -26.53 3.99 -45.25
CA ALA A 409 -27.34 5.21 -45.37
C ALA A 409 -28.15 5.38 -44.08
N GLY A 410 -28.04 6.54 -43.43
CA GLY A 410 -28.78 6.84 -42.21
C GLY A 410 -28.26 8.11 -41.53
N THR A 411 -28.68 9.26 -42.06
CA THR A 411 -28.52 10.60 -41.48
C THR A 411 -29.30 10.72 -40.15
N PRO A 412 -28.75 11.31 -39.07
CA PRO A 412 -29.51 11.60 -37.87
C PRO A 412 -30.32 12.90 -38.03
N THR A 413 -31.62 12.80 -37.83
CA THR A 413 -32.57 13.93 -37.78
C THR A 413 -32.45 14.65 -36.43
N THR A 414 -32.19 15.95 -36.47
CA THR A 414 -32.30 16.86 -35.32
C THR A 414 -33.72 17.41 -35.24
N THR A 415 -34.43 17.14 -34.15
CA THR A 415 -35.70 17.80 -33.84
C THR A 415 -35.45 18.85 -32.78
N THR A 416 -35.63 20.11 -33.15
CA THR A 416 -35.69 21.27 -32.27
C THR A 416 -37.12 21.41 -31.74
N SER A 417 -37.26 21.78 -30.46
CA SER A 417 -38.46 22.45 -29.96
C SER A 417 -38.04 23.54 -28.97
N SER A 418 -38.35 24.78 -29.35
CA SER A 418 -38.33 26.04 -28.60
C SER A 418 -39.43 26.04 -27.51
N THR A 419 -39.53 26.89 -26.47
CA THR A 419 -39.22 28.33 -26.25
C THR A 419 -39.38 28.64 -24.71
N PRO A 420 -39.34 29.89 -24.17
CA PRO A 420 -38.19 30.48 -23.44
C PRO A 420 -38.50 31.05 -22.02
N ALA A 421 -37.46 31.69 -21.43
CA ALA A 421 -37.48 32.92 -20.62
C ALA A 421 -37.12 32.81 -19.12
N GLY A 422 -36.14 33.65 -18.73
CA GLY A 422 -35.86 34.01 -17.33
C GLY A 422 -34.37 34.17 -17.04
N ALA A 423 -33.82 35.38 -17.26
CA ALA A 423 -32.49 35.75 -16.77
C ALA A 423 -32.43 35.72 -15.23
N PRO A 424 -31.22 35.60 -14.63
CA PRO A 424 -30.99 36.38 -13.43
C PRO A 424 -29.71 37.22 -13.49
N THR A 425 -29.93 38.46 -13.08
CA THR A 425 -29.01 39.51 -12.66
C THR A 425 -28.04 39.10 -11.55
N THR A 426 -26.84 39.66 -11.60
CA THR A 426 -25.86 39.80 -10.53
C THR A 426 -26.45 40.40 -9.24
N ALA A 427 -26.24 39.73 -8.10
CA ALA A 427 -26.19 40.36 -6.77
C ALA A 427 -25.41 39.44 -5.79
N ALA A 428 -24.51 40.05 -5.00
CA ALA A 428 -23.72 39.42 -3.96
C ALA A 428 -24.57 38.89 -2.78
N PRO A 429 -24.16 37.85 -2.04
CA PRO A 429 -24.84 37.50 -0.81
C PRO A 429 -24.27 38.28 0.39
N ALA A 430 -25.18 38.96 1.08
CA ALA A 430 -24.98 39.53 2.40
C ALA A 430 -25.03 38.45 3.49
N LEU A 431 -24.27 38.73 4.54
CA LEU A 431 -24.16 38.04 5.82
C LEU A 431 -25.54 37.92 6.50
N VAL A 432 -25.89 36.71 6.97
CA VAL A 432 -26.99 36.53 7.93
C VAL A 432 -26.50 35.67 9.09
N THR A 433 -26.41 36.32 10.25
CA THR A 433 -26.17 35.76 11.56
C THR A 433 -27.47 35.16 12.12
N SER A 434 -27.46 33.88 12.51
CA SER A 434 -28.53 33.29 13.31
C SER A 434 -28.01 32.97 14.71
N THR A 435 -28.49 33.76 15.68
CA THR A 435 -28.44 33.51 17.12
C THR A 435 -29.47 32.46 17.53
N PRO A 436 -29.17 31.54 18.48
CA PRO A 436 -30.19 30.85 19.25
C PRO A 436 -30.32 31.43 20.67
N SER A 437 -31.57 31.68 21.06
CA SER A 437 -32.00 32.07 22.41
C SER A 437 -32.05 30.86 23.36
N ALA A 438 -31.76 31.13 24.63
CA ALA A 438 -31.58 30.21 25.74
C ALA A 438 -32.88 29.58 26.31
N GLY A 439 -32.72 28.43 26.97
CA GLY A 439 -33.66 27.84 27.92
C GLY A 439 -33.05 26.72 28.77
N GLY A 440 -32.60 27.05 29.99
CA GLY A 440 -32.57 26.19 31.20
C GLY A 440 -31.45 25.12 31.36
N GLY A 441 -30.46 25.38 32.22
CA GLY A 441 -29.39 24.44 32.64
C GLY A 441 -29.79 23.49 33.80
N PRO A 442 -28.85 22.98 34.64
CA PRO A 442 -27.38 23.06 34.56
C PRO A 442 -26.65 21.69 34.74
N ILE A 443 -25.46 21.53 34.17
CA ILE A 443 -24.39 20.73 34.82
C ILE A 443 -23.09 21.53 34.72
N THR A 444 -22.53 21.80 35.89
CA THR A 444 -21.33 22.59 36.14
C THR A 444 -20.05 21.80 35.83
N TRP A 445 -19.11 22.40 35.11
CA TRP A 445 -17.68 22.13 35.31
C TRP A 445 -16.93 23.47 35.31
N SER A 446 -16.27 23.72 36.44
CA SER A 446 -15.50 24.94 36.70
C SER A 446 -14.22 24.96 35.86
N ALA A 447 -13.94 26.14 35.32
CA ALA A 447 -12.68 26.51 34.70
C ALA A 447 -11.68 27.01 35.76
N ASP A 448 -10.41 26.77 35.49
CA ASP A 448 -9.24 27.61 35.80
C ASP A 448 -8.20 27.20 34.75
N GLY A 449 -7.59 28.02 33.90
CA GLY A 449 -7.57 29.46 33.68
C GLY A 449 -6.21 29.80 33.02
N VAL A 450 -6.25 30.67 31.99
CA VAL A 450 -5.21 31.64 31.54
C VAL A 450 -3.86 31.11 31.01
N ASP A 451 -3.19 31.63 29.97
CA ASP A 451 -3.36 32.79 29.09
C ASP A 451 -2.53 32.54 27.80
N ALA A 452 -3.02 33.04 26.66
CA ALA A 452 -2.21 33.34 25.48
C ALA A 452 -2.06 34.85 25.36
N PRO A 453 -1.00 35.36 24.69
CA PRO A 453 -1.11 36.63 23.99
C PRO A 453 -0.99 36.44 22.48
N ALA A 454 -1.94 37.05 21.77
CA ALA A 454 -1.94 37.27 20.33
C ALA A 454 -1.52 38.71 20.02
N VAL A 455 -0.76 38.91 18.93
CA VAL A 455 -0.67 40.11 18.07
C VAL A 455 0.18 39.73 16.85
N GLY A 456 -0.13 40.02 15.58
CA GLY A 456 -1.21 40.74 14.93
C GLY A 456 -1.04 40.69 13.39
N ALA A 457 -2.16 40.88 12.68
CA ALA A 457 -2.47 41.01 11.24
C ALA A 457 -1.36 41.44 10.26
N GLY A 458 -1.37 41.12 8.95
CA GLY A 458 -2.34 40.46 8.06
C GLY A 458 -1.98 40.76 6.58
N VAL A 459 -2.48 39.97 5.61
CA VAL A 459 -2.85 40.31 4.20
C VAL A 459 -3.48 39.03 3.55
N PRO A 460 -4.54 39.12 2.72
CA PRO A 460 -5.33 37.96 2.27
C PRO A 460 -4.98 37.49 0.86
N ALA A 461 -5.05 36.18 0.59
CA ALA A 461 -5.28 35.64 -0.75
C ALA A 461 -5.70 34.17 -0.67
N GLY A 462 -6.74 33.81 -1.43
CA GLY A 462 -7.38 32.50 -1.41
C GLY A 462 -6.42 31.35 -1.72
N GLY A 463 -6.47 30.35 -0.84
CA GLY A 463 -5.96 29.01 -1.07
C GLY A 463 -7.05 28.04 -0.69
N GLU A 464 -7.43 27.17 -1.62
CA GLU A 464 -8.14 25.93 -1.36
C GLU A 464 -7.50 25.20 -0.16
N PRO A 465 -8.28 24.55 0.73
CA PRO A 465 -7.71 23.83 1.85
C PRO A 465 -6.84 22.68 1.36
N VAL A 466 -5.54 22.79 1.63
CA VAL A 466 -4.55 21.74 1.44
C VAL A 466 -4.97 20.53 2.28
N ARG A 467 -5.35 19.44 1.61
CA ARG A 467 -5.63 18.16 2.25
C ARG A 467 -4.31 17.60 2.77
N ALA A 468 -4.08 17.75 4.08
CA ALA A 468 -2.96 17.13 4.79
C ALA A 468 -2.89 15.64 4.48
N GLY A 469 -1.68 15.14 4.20
CA GLY A 469 -1.43 13.75 3.84
C GLY A 469 -1.91 12.82 4.95
N SER A 470 -2.88 11.96 4.63
CA SER A 470 -3.21 10.79 5.44
C SER A 470 -2.14 9.73 5.17
N GLY A 471 -1.52 9.17 6.22
CA GLY A 471 -0.52 8.10 6.12
C GLY A 471 -1.08 6.76 5.63
N ASN A 472 -1.57 6.71 4.39
CA ASN A 472 -1.95 5.50 3.68
C ASN A 472 -0.81 5.05 2.74
N LEU A 473 -0.84 3.80 2.24
CA LEU A 473 0.18 3.22 1.33
C LEU A 473 0.52 4.12 0.13
N ALA A 474 -0.45 4.93 -0.26
CA ALA A 474 -0.39 5.94 -1.31
C ALA A 474 0.33 7.24 -0.97
N GLY A 475 0.20 7.72 0.27
CA GLY A 475 0.80 8.96 0.74
C GLY A 475 2.33 8.91 0.69
N THR A 476 2.90 7.72 0.83
CA THR A 476 4.35 7.47 0.73
C THR A 476 4.93 7.83 -0.64
N GLY A 477 4.10 8.01 -1.67
CA GLY A 477 4.52 8.46 -3.01
C GLY A 477 4.23 9.92 -3.35
N THR A 478 3.48 10.66 -2.52
CA THR A 478 3.24 12.10 -2.71
C THR A 478 4.26 13.00 -2.00
N GLU A 479 5.08 12.46 -1.11
CA GLU A 479 6.06 13.24 -0.32
C GLU A 479 7.24 13.78 -1.16
N ALA A 480 7.62 13.12 -2.26
CA ALA A 480 8.60 13.64 -3.22
C ALA A 480 7.97 14.61 -4.24
N LEU A 481 6.68 14.41 -4.56
CA LEU A 481 5.94 15.24 -5.51
C LEU A 481 5.59 16.61 -4.93
N THR A 482 5.39 16.77 -3.62
CA THR A 482 5.13 18.10 -3.04
C THR A 482 6.36 19.01 -3.09
N LEU A 483 7.57 18.48 -2.92
CA LEU A 483 8.81 19.26 -3.10
C LEU A 483 9.15 19.52 -4.57
N THR A 484 8.98 18.52 -5.45
CA THR A 484 9.26 18.68 -6.89
C THR A 484 8.17 19.42 -7.66
N ALA A 485 6.90 19.39 -7.24
CA ALA A 485 5.84 20.21 -7.84
C ALA A 485 6.02 21.70 -7.52
N VAL A 486 6.53 22.06 -6.33
CA VAL A 486 6.88 23.45 -6.00
C VAL A 486 8.09 23.91 -6.81
N ALA A 487 9.11 23.06 -6.99
CA ALA A 487 10.28 23.38 -7.83
C ALA A 487 9.96 23.39 -9.35
N GLY A 488 9.09 22.48 -9.80
CA GLY A 488 8.62 22.34 -11.19
C GLY A 488 7.67 23.47 -11.60
N ALA A 489 6.77 23.89 -10.70
CA ALA A 489 5.92 25.06 -10.94
C ALA A 489 6.74 26.37 -10.99
N MET A 490 7.78 26.49 -10.16
CA MET A 490 8.67 27.66 -10.16
C MET A 490 9.55 27.73 -11.42
N THR A 491 10.02 26.60 -11.95
CA THR A 491 10.79 26.54 -13.20
C THR A 491 9.92 26.70 -14.44
N ALA A 492 8.68 26.19 -14.45
CA ALA A 492 7.73 26.43 -15.53
C ALA A 492 7.26 27.89 -15.60
N LEU A 493 6.99 28.53 -14.44
CA LEU A 493 6.65 29.95 -14.36
C LEU A 493 7.84 30.87 -14.71
N GLY A 494 9.06 30.50 -14.30
CA GLY A 494 10.29 31.21 -14.69
C GLY A 494 10.58 31.13 -16.19
N SER A 495 10.35 29.96 -16.80
CA SER A 495 10.54 29.74 -18.24
C SER A 495 9.51 30.49 -19.09
N ALA A 496 8.25 30.55 -18.64
CA ALA A 496 7.20 31.34 -19.27
C ALA A 496 7.47 32.85 -19.18
N ALA A 497 7.98 33.35 -18.05
CA ALA A 497 8.34 34.77 -17.88
C ALA A 497 9.52 35.19 -18.78
N VAL A 498 10.53 34.33 -18.97
CA VAL A 498 11.67 34.59 -19.86
C VAL A 498 11.27 34.56 -21.34
N LEU A 499 10.35 33.66 -21.73
CA LEU A 499 9.80 33.60 -23.10
C LEU A 499 8.91 34.80 -23.44
N VAL A 500 8.11 35.29 -22.48
CA VAL A 500 7.29 36.50 -22.66
C VAL A 500 8.15 37.77 -22.70
N ALA A 501 9.23 37.83 -21.91
CA ALA A 501 10.17 38.96 -21.95
C ALA A 501 11.00 39.01 -23.25
N ARG A 502 11.36 37.85 -23.83
CA ARG A 502 12.05 37.79 -25.14
C ARG A 502 11.12 38.10 -26.32
N ARG A 503 9.83 37.74 -26.26
CA ARG A 503 8.84 38.13 -27.29
C ARG A 503 8.49 39.63 -27.26
N ARG A 504 8.55 40.30 -26.11
CA ARG A 504 8.30 41.75 -26.03
C ARG A 504 9.47 42.62 -26.51
N ARG A 505 10.69 42.10 -26.60
CA ARG A 505 11.87 42.84 -27.12
C ARG A 505 12.05 42.74 -28.64
N THR A 506 11.27 41.93 -29.33
CA THR A 506 11.38 41.71 -30.80
C THR A 506 10.31 42.44 -31.62
N THR A 507 9.42 43.20 -30.98
CA THR A 507 8.43 44.05 -31.65
C THR A 507 8.55 45.50 -31.20
N ALA A 508 9.57 46.21 -31.68
CA ALA A 508 9.57 47.67 -31.73
C ALA A 508 10.01 48.09 -33.15
N PRO A 509 9.14 48.70 -33.97
CA PRO A 509 9.50 49.15 -35.30
C PRO A 509 10.31 50.44 -35.22
N GLY A 510 11.43 50.48 -35.94
CA GLY A 510 12.15 51.72 -36.20
C GLY A 510 11.34 52.67 -37.08
N ARG A 511 11.51 53.99 -36.84
CA ARG A 511 11.36 55.02 -37.88
C ARG A 511 12.05 56.33 -37.49
N HIS A 512 12.98 56.71 -38.37
CA HIS A 512 13.44 58.06 -38.75
C HIS A 512 12.86 59.29 -38.01
N ARG A 513 13.74 60.11 -37.44
CA ARG A 513 14.29 61.31 -38.10
C ARG A 513 15.62 61.69 -37.48
#